data_AF-A0ABD0J816-F1
#
_entry.id   AF-A0ABD0J816-F1
#
_cell.length_a   1.000
_cell.length_b   1.000
_cell.length_c   1.000
_cell.angle_alpha   90.00
_cell.angle_beta   90.00
_cell.angle_gamma   90.00
#
_symmetry.space_group_name_H-M   'P 1'
#
loop_
_entity.id
_entity.type
_entity.pdbx_description
1 polymer ?
#
loop_
_entity_poly.entity_id
_entity_poly.type
_entity_poly.pdbx_seq_one_letter_code
_entity_poly.pdbx_strand_id
1 'polypeptide(L)'
;MTCWGKHQLLALCTLALSLNNARTSAAYPLALSLNNAPTSSAYPLALTLNNAPTSSAYPLALTLNNAPTSSAYPLALTLNNAPTSSAYPLALTLNNAPTSSAYPLALTLNNAPTSSAYPVLS
;
A
#
# COMPACT_ATOMS: atom_id res chain seq x y z
N MET A 1 16.10 -17.16 11.48
CA MET A 1 17.46 -16.59 11.33
C MET A 1 17.33 -15.14 10.93
N THR A 2 17.72 -14.21 11.80
CA THR A 2 17.68 -12.76 11.57
C THR A 2 19.08 -12.29 11.18
N CYS A 3 19.23 -11.68 10.01
CA CYS A 3 20.52 -11.16 9.54
C CYS A 3 20.49 -9.63 9.54
N TRP A 4 21.35 -9.04 10.37
CA TRP A 4 21.67 -7.61 10.41
C TRP A 4 22.84 -7.32 9.45
N GLY A 5 22.78 -6.25 8.67
CA GLY A 5 23.95 -5.74 7.92
C GLY A 5 23.61 -5.06 6.60
N LYS A 6 24.21 -3.90 6.35
CA LYS A 6 23.81 -2.87 5.36
C LYS A 6 23.85 -3.35 3.90
N HIS A 7 22.64 -3.53 3.37
CA HIS A 7 22.15 -3.42 1.98
C HIS A 7 22.53 -4.50 0.93
N GLN A 8 23.44 -5.44 1.21
CA GLN A 8 23.66 -6.65 0.39
C GLN A 8 22.76 -7.82 0.80
N LEU A 9 21.51 -7.86 0.35
CA LEU A 9 20.68 -9.10 0.34
C LEU A 9 20.01 -9.25 -1.03
N LEU A 10 20.88 -9.49 -2.02
CA LEU A 10 20.60 -9.61 -3.44
C LEU A 10 19.89 -10.92 -3.86
N ALA A 11 19.50 -11.84 -2.96
CA ALA A 11 19.32 -13.25 -3.40
C ALA A 11 18.35 -14.16 -2.61
N LEU A 12 17.39 -13.65 -1.84
CA LEU A 12 16.14 -14.41 -1.53
C LEU A 12 14.95 -13.90 -2.39
N CYS A 13 15.08 -12.67 -2.88
CA CYS A 13 14.89 -12.06 -4.20
C CYS A 13 13.69 -12.32 -5.15
N THR A 14 12.76 -13.23 -4.89
CA THR A 14 11.49 -13.25 -5.68
C THR A 14 10.24 -13.46 -4.82
N LEU A 15 10.33 -14.12 -3.67
CA LEU A 15 9.14 -14.44 -2.87
C LEU A 15 8.69 -13.29 -1.95
N ALA A 16 9.59 -12.74 -1.14
CA ALA A 16 9.24 -11.68 -0.20
C ALA A 16 10.44 -10.74 0.03
N LEU A 17 10.20 -9.43 0.00
CA LEU A 17 11.18 -8.39 0.27
C LEU A 17 10.67 -7.52 1.42
N SER A 18 11.49 -7.32 2.45
CA SER A 18 11.21 -6.38 3.53
C SER A 18 12.34 -5.35 3.62
N LEU A 19 11.98 -4.07 3.51
CA LEU A 19 12.90 -2.94 3.57
C LEU A 19 12.56 -2.06 4.76
N ASN A 20 13.58 -1.74 5.54
CA ASN A 20 13.49 -0.86 6.70
C ASN A 20 14.46 0.32 6.52
N ASN A 21 13.95 1.55 6.64
CA ASN A 21 14.75 2.78 6.48
C ASN A 21 15.62 2.78 5.21
N ALA A 22 15.03 2.33 4.10
CA ALA A 22 15.70 2.17 2.82
C ALA A 22 14.89 2.85 1.72
N ARG A 23 15.54 3.26 0.64
CA ARG A 23 14.88 3.82 -0.54
C ARG A 23 14.97 2.83 -1.69
N THR A 24 13.85 2.59 -2.37
CA THR A 24 13.80 1.76 -3.57
C THR A 24 13.03 2.49 -4.67
N SER A 25 13.58 2.51 -5.88
CA SER A 25 12.89 3.13 -7.03
C SER A 25 11.83 2.20 -7.62
N ALA A 26 12.10 0.88 -7.65
CA ALA A 26 11.17 -0.13 -8.12
C ALA A 26 11.50 -1.48 -7.46
N ALA A 27 10.47 -2.27 -7.14
CA ALA A 27 10.60 -3.62 -6.61
C ALA A 27 9.44 -4.49 -7.11
N TYR A 28 9.77 -5.73 -7.52
CA TYR A 28 8.83 -6.72 -8.07
C TYR A 28 8.84 -8.07 -7.32
N PRO A 29 8.78 -8.12 -5.97
CA PRO A 29 8.64 -9.39 -5.26
C PRO A 29 7.19 -9.88 -5.29
N LEU A 30 6.94 -11.16 -4.98
CA LEU A 30 5.60 -11.67 -4.67
C LEU A 30 4.98 -10.89 -3.50
N ALA A 31 5.74 -10.67 -2.42
CA ALA A 31 5.34 -9.84 -1.29
C ALA A 31 6.37 -8.73 -1.01
N LEU A 32 5.93 -7.49 -0.85
CA LEU A 32 6.77 -6.36 -0.46
C LEU A 32 6.28 -5.76 0.85
N SER A 33 7.19 -5.56 1.80
CA SER A 33 6.92 -4.82 3.04
C SER A 33 7.91 -3.67 3.15
N LEU A 34 7.41 -2.44 3.20
CA LEU A 34 8.23 -1.24 3.41
C LEU A 34 7.88 -0.61 4.75
N ASN A 35 8.91 -0.35 5.56
CA ASN A 35 8.78 0.32 6.84
C ASN A 35 9.73 1.52 6.89
N ASN A 36 9.18 2.72 7.07
CA ASN A 36 9.93 3.99 6.97
C ASN A 36 10.77 4.07 5.67
N ALA A 37 10.26 3.48 4.59
CA ALA A 37 11.00 3.23 3.37
C ALA A 37 10.21 3.78 2.18
N PRO A 38 10.53 5.00 1.69
CA PRO A 38 9.81 5.60 0.58
C PRO A 38 10.08 4.83 -0.71
N THR A 39 9.03 4.68 -1.53
CA THR A 39 9.15 4.10 -2.88
C THR A 39 8.39 4.92 -3.91
N SER A 40 8.93 5.02 -5.12
CA SER A 40 8.25 5.69 -6.22
C SER A 40 7.17 4.79 -6.82
N SER A 41 7.49 3.53 -7.06
CA SER A 41 6.55 2.58 -7.66
C SER A 41 6.78 1.16 -7.14
N ALA A 42 5.70 0.46 -6.80
CA ALA A 42 5.72 -0.91 -6.32
C ALA A 42 4.66 -1.76 -7.01
N TYR A 43 5.07 -2.94 -7.51
CA TYR A 43 4.23 -3.88 -8.25
C TYR A 43 4.30 -5.33 -7.72
N PRO A 44 4.17 -5.58 -6.40
CA PRO A 44 4.14 -6.95 -5.88
C PRO A 44 2.73 -7.56 -5.97
N LEU A 45 2.57 -8.85 -5.71
CA LEU A 45 1.21 -9.42 -5.52
C LEU A 45 0.59 -8.91 -4.21
N ALA A 46 1.38 -8.86 -3.14
CA ALA A 46 0.98 -8.27 -1.86
C ALA A 46 1.94 -7.13 -1.46
N LEU A 47 1.40 -5.96 -1.13
CA LEU A 47 2.17 -4.81 -0.65
C LEU A 47 1.68 -4.40 0.74
N THR A 48 2.63 -4.26 1.67
CA THR A 48 2.38 -3.67 2.98
C THR A 48 3.30 -2.47 3.18
N LEU A 49 2.71 -1.32 3.50
CA LEU A 49 3.42 -0.07 3.71
C LEU A 49 3.13 0.42 5.13
N ASN A 50 4.19 0.63 5.92
CA ASN A 50 4.11 1.20 7.25
C ASN A 50 4.97 2.46 7.34
N ASN A 51 4.35 3.62 7.58
CA ASN A 51 5.05 4.91 7.57
C ASN A 51 5.92 5.12 6.30
N ALA A 52 5.50 4.55 5.18
CA ALA A 52 6.27 4.44 3.95
C ALA A 52 5.51 5.12 2.82
N PRO A 53 5.80 6.40 2.50
CA PRO A 53 5.07 7.12 1.47
C PRO A 53 5.35 6.50 0.10
N THR A 54 4.29 6.40 -0.70
CA THR A 54 4.36 5.81 -2.05
C THR A 54 3.63 6.66 -3.07
N SER A 55 4.27 6.95 -4.20
CA SER A 55 3.61 7.71 -5.27
C SER A 55 2.58 6.85 -6.00
N SER A 56 2.94 5.63 -6.40
CA SER A 56 2.02 4.73 -7.10
C SER A 56 2.21 3.27 -6.70
N ALA A 57 1.10 2.58 -6.42
CA ALA A 57 1.09 1.17 -6.04
C ALA A 57 0.03 0.39 -6.82
N TYR A 58 0.44 -0.73 -7.42
CA TYR A 58 -0.42 -1.60 -8.24
C TYR A 58 -0.33 -3.09 -7.86
N PRO A 59 -0.55 -3.47 -6.58
CA PRO A 59 -0.54 -4.88 -6.18
C PRO A 59 -1.91 -5.55 -6.31
N LEU A 60 -2.02 -6.87 -6.13
CA LEU A 60 -3.35 -7.49 -5.94
C LEU A 60 -3.95 -7.08 -4.60
N ALA A 61 -3.16 -7.12 -3.54
CA ALA A 61 -3.54 -6.72 -2.19
C ALA A 61 -2.63 -5.62 -1.67
N LEU A 62 -3.22 -4.52 -1.20
CA LEU A 62 -2.50 -3.38 -0.63
C LEU A 62 -2.98 -3.11 0.79
N THR A 63 -2.05 -3.05 1.73
CA THR A 63 -2.29 -2.59 3.09
C THR A 63 -1.41 -1.39 3.40
N LEU A 64 -2.02 -0.29 3.80
CA LEU A 64 -1.35 0.95 4.19
C LEU A 64 -1.64 1.27 5.65
N ASN A 65 -0.59 1.41 6.45
CA ASN A 65 -0.64 1.84 7.84
C ASN A 65 0.16 3.13 8.00
N ASN A 66 -0.49 4.24 8.36
CA ASN A 66 0.16 5.55 8.51
C ASN A 66 1.03 5.95 7.30
N ALA A 67 0.67 5.47 6.11
CA ALA A 67 1.49 5.57 4.91
C ALA A 67 0.69 6.33 3.84
N PRO A 68 1.04 7.57 3.49
CA PRO A 68 0.31 8.32 2.49
C PRO A 68 0.59 7.75 1.09
N THR A 69 -0.46 7.67 0.26
CA THR A 69 -0.33 7.24 -1.14
C THR A 69 -1.05 8.19 -2.09
N SER A 70 -0.39 8.59 -3.17
CA SER A 70 -1.04 9.45 -4.18
C SER A 70 -2.02 8.66 -5.04
N SER A 71 -1.62 7.48 -5.53
CA SER A 71 -2.50 6.66 -6.36
C SER A 71 -2.33 5.16 -6.09
N ALA A 72 -3.47 4.49 -5.85
CA ALA A 72 -3.53 3.07 -5.54
C ALA A 72 -4.58 2.35 -6.40
N TYR A 73 -4.16 1.29 -7.09
CA TYR A 73 -5.05 0.51 -7.97
C TYR A 73 -4.96 -1.01 -7.71
N PRO A 74 -5.24 -1.48 -6.48
CA PRO A 74 -5.20 -2.91 -6.18
C PRO A 74 -6.55 -3.61 -6.36
N LEU A 75 -6.62 -4.94 -6.34
CA LEU A 75 -7.93 -5.61 -6.23
C LEU A 75 -8.53 -5.38 -4.84
N ALA A 76 -7.73 -5.52 -3.79
CA ALA A 76 -8.13 -5.27 -2.40
C ALA A 76 -7.24 -4.19 -1.77
N LEU A 77 -7.87 -3.16 -1.21
CA LEU A 77 -7.20 -2.05 -0.53
C LEU A 77 -7.68 -1.95 0.92
N THR A 78 -6.74 -1.95 1.85
CA THR A 78 -6.98 -1.64 3.26
C THR A 78 -6.16 -0.42 3.67
N LEU A 79 -6.84 0.63 4.13
CA LEU A 79 -6.22 1.85 4.64
C LEU A 79 -6.48 1.98 6.14
N ASN A 80 -5.41 2.15 6.92
CA ASN A 80 -5.47 2.39 8.36
C ASN A 80 -4.66 3.64 8.71
N ASN A 81 -5.34 4.70 9.14
CA ASN A 81 -4.73 6.02 9.38
C ASN A 81 -3.86 6.51 8.19
N ALA A 82 -4.21 6.08 6.98
CA ALA A 82 -3.38 6.25 5.79
C ALA A 82 -4.12 7.09 4.74
N PRO A 83 -3.78 8.38 4.58
CA PRO A 83 -4.46 9.24 3.63
C PRO A 83 -4.14 8.81 2.20
N THR A 84 -5.16 8.75 1.35
CA THR A 84 -5.00 8.43 -0.09
C THR A 84 -5.71 9.46 -0.95
N SER A 85 -5.01 9.98 -1.98
CA SER A 85 -5.64 10.95 -2.90
C SER A 85 -6.63 10.25 -3.84
N SER A 86 -6.18 9.20 -4.53
CA SER A 86 -6.99 8.48 -5.51
C SER A 86 -6.87 6.96 -5.35
N ALA A 87 -8.00 6.27 -5.21
CA ALA A 87 -8.06 4.82 -5.05
C ALA A 87 -9.15 4.19 -5.94
N TYR A 88 -8.78 3.14 -6.68
CA TYR A 88 -9.71 2.43 -7.57
C TYR A 88 -9.66 0.91 -7.38
N PRO A 89 -9.96 0.37 -6.18
CA PRO A 89 -9.92 -1.06 -5.96
C PRO A 89 -11.24 -1.78 -6.25
N LEU A 90 -11.26 -3.11 -6.30
CA LEU A 90 -12.54 -3.83 -6.23
C LEU A 90 -13.12 -3.74 -4.82
N ALA A 91 -12.32 -4.04 -3.80
CA ALA A 91 -12.72 -3.93 -2.41
C ALA A 91 -11.88 -2.88 -1.68
N LEU A 92 -12.55 -1.93 -1.03
CA LEU A 92 -11.92 -0.88 -0.23
C LEU A 92 -12.37 -1.00 1.23
N THR A 93 -11.42 -1.08 2.15
CA THR A 93 -11.64 -0.97 3.59
C THR A 93 -10.89 0.24 4.13
N LEU A 94 -11.61 1.15 4.79
CA LEU A 94 -11.06 2.36 5.39
C LEU A 94 -11.24 2.33 6.90
N ASN A 95 -10.16 2.55 7.64
CA ASN A 95 -10.16 2.71 9.09
C ASN A 95 -9.41 3.99 9.48
N ASN A 96 -10.13 5.01 9.96
CA ASN A 96 -9.57 6.34 10.27
C ASN A 96 -8.70 6.94 9.13
N ALA A 97 -9.01 6.58 7.88
CA ALA A 97 -8.16 6.86 6.73
C ALA A 97 -8.89 7.76 5.73
N PRO A 98 -8.55 9.07 5.67
CA PRO A 98 -9.23 9.97 4.76
C PRO A 98 -8.86 9.65 3.31
N THR A 99 -9.87 9.59 2.44
CA THR A 99 -9.67 9.38 1.00
C THR A 99 -10.37 10.48 0.21
N SER A 100 -9.63 11.12 -0.72
CA SER A 100 -10.19 12.23 -1.50
C SER A 100 -11.10 11.73 -2.61
N SER A 101 -10.66 10.76 -3.42
CA SER A 101 -11.45 10.13 -4.48
C SER A 101 -11.32 8.62 -4.45
N ALA A 102 -12.44 7.91 -4.32
CA ALA A 102 -12.49 6.45 -4.33
C ALA A 102 -13.64 5.90 -5.18
N TYR A 103 -13.36 4.91 -6.01
CA TYR A 103 -14.38 4.25 -6.86
C TYR A 103 -14.33 2.73 -6.72
N PRO A 104 -14.64 2.18 -5.52
CA PRO A 104 -14.58 0.75 -5.32
C PRO A 104 -15.82 0.01 -5.82
N LEU A 105 -15.72 -1.30 -6.05
CA LEU A 105 -16.92 -2.12 -6.21
C LEU A 105 -17.61 -2.32 -4.85
N ALA A 106 -16.84 -2.61 -3.81
CA ALA A 106 -17.31 -2.80 -2.43
C ALA A 106 -16.58 -1.85 -1.47
N LEU A 107 -17.29 -1.16 -0.58
CA LEU A 107 -16.72 -0.21 0.38
C LEU A 107 -17.11 -0.51 1.83
N THR A 108 -16.12 -0.66 2.69
CA THR A 108 -16.29 -0.74 4.15
C THR A 108 -15.62 0.46 4.82
N LEU A 109 -16.36 1.19 5.64
CA LEU A 109 -15.92 2.40 6.34
C LEU A 109 -15.98 2.21 7.86
N ASN A 110 -14.89 2.54 8.55
CA ASN A 110 -14.85 2.66 10.01
C ASN A 110 -14.17 3.98 10.38
N ASN A 111 -14.94 4.94 10.90
CA ASN A 111 -14.46 6.26 11.32
C ASN A 111 -13.59 6.99 10.28
N ALA A 112 -13.86 6.78 8.99
CA ALA A 112 -13.04 7.29 7.90
C ALA A 112 -13.83 8.30 7.05
N PRO A 113 -13.47 9.59 7.03
CA PRO A 113 -14.14 10.56 6.16
C PRO A 113 -13.70 10.37 4.70
N THR A 114 -14.66 10.21 3.79
CA THR A 114 -14.41 10.19 2.34
C THR A 114 -15.03 11.42 1.68
N SER A 115 -14.24 12.17 0.91
CA SER A 115 -14.75 13.37 0.23
C SER A 115 -15.62 13.01 -0.97
N SER A 116 -15.19 12.04 -1.77
CA SER A 116 -15.91 11.54 -2.95
C SER A 116 -15.74 10.03 -3.05
N ALA A 117 -16.78 9.27 -2.74
CA ALA A 117 -16.80 7.82 -2.83
C ALA A 117 -18.01 7.35 -3.63
N TYR A 118 -17.79 6.55 -4.68
CA TYR A 118 -18.85 5.98 -5.51
C TYR A 118 -18.75 4.45 -5.52
N PRO A 119 -19.09 3.77 -4.41
CA PRO A 119 -19.18 2.33 -4.38
C PRO A 119 -20.34 1.81 -5.22
N VAL A 120 -20.15 0.70 -5.93
CA VAL A 120 -21.25 -0.01 -6.60
C VAL A 120 -22.10 -0.80 -5.60
N LEU A 121 -21.44 -1.32 -4.55
CA LEU A 121 -22.00 -2.06 -3.44
C LEU A 121 -21.42 -1.45 -2.14
N SER A 122 -22.27 -0.99 -1.24
CA SER A 122 -21.88 -0.35 0.03
C SER A 122 -22.63 -0.96 1.19
#